data_AF-Q5RFP8-F1
#
_entry.id   AF-Q5RFP8-F1
#
_cell.length_a   1.000
_cell.length_b   1.000
_cell.length_c   1.000
_cell.angle_alpha   90.00
_cell.angle_beta   90.00
_cell.angle_gamma   90.00
#
_symmetry.space_group_name_H-M   'P 1'
#
loop_
_entity.id
_entity.type
_entity.pdbx_description
1 polymer ?
#
loop_
_entity_poly.entity_id
_entity_poly.type
_entity_poly.pdbx_seq_one_letter_code
_entity_poly.pdbx_strand_id
1 'polypeptide(L)'
;MASGGGGCSASERLPPPFPGLEPESEGAAGGSEPEAGDSDTEGEDIFTGAAVVSKHQSPKRATSLLPINNGSKENGIHEEQDQEPQDLFADATVELSLDSTQNNQKKMPAKTLISLPPQEATNSSKPQPTYEELEEEEQEDQFDLTVGITDPEKIGDGMNAYVAYKVTTQTSLPLFRSKQFAVKRRFSDFLGLYEKLSEKHSQNGFIVPPPPEKSLIGMTKVKVGKEDSSSAEFLEKRRAALERYIQRIVNHPTMLQDPDVREFLEKEELPRAVGTQTLSGAGLPKMFNKATDAVSKMTIKMNESDIWFEEKLQEVECEEQRLRKLHAVVETLVNHRKELALNTAQFAKSLAMLGSSEDNTALSRALSQLAEVEEKIEQLHQEQANNDFFLLAELLSDYIRLLAIVRAAFDQRMKTWQRWQDAQATLQKKREAEARLLWANKPDKLQQAKDEILEWESRVTQYERDFERISTVVRKEVIRFEKEKSKDFKNHVIKYLETLLYSQQQLAKYWEAFLPEAKAIS
;
A
#
# COMPACT_ATOMS: atom_id res chain seq x y z
N MET A 1 73.87 11.45 24.01
CA MET A 1 72.52 11.98 23.75
C MET A 1 72.37 12.12 22.24
N ALA A 2 71.33 11.48 21.67
CA ALA A 2 70.98 11.41 20.25
C ALA A 2 72.07 10.83 19.32
N SER A 3 71.82 10.05 18.27
CA SER A 3 70.70 9.26 17.77
C SER A 3 71.36 8.35 16.73
N GLY A 4 71.05 7.06 16.67
CA GLY A 4 71.59 6.19 15.65
C GLY A 4 71.03 4.78 15.67
N GLY A 5 70.51 4.34 14.52
CA GLY A 5 70.61 2.94 14.09
C GLY A 5 69.29 2.23 13.76
N GLY A 6 69.11 1.95 12.47
CA GLY A 6 68.38 0.80 11.91
C GLY A 6 66.87 1.01 11.71
N GLY A 7 66.27 0.96 10.52
CA GLY A 7 66.70 0.34 9.26
C GLY A 7 66.27 -1.12 9.20
N CYS A 8 65.03 -1.39 8.79
CA CYS A 8 64.60 -2.66 8.19
C CYS A 8 63.43 -2.41 7.23
N SER A 9 63.64 -2.86 6.00
CA SER A 9 62.78 -2.76 4.82
C SER A 9 61.85 -3.98 4.75
N ALA A 10 60.60 -3.79 4.31
CA ALA A 10 59.77 -4.86 3.75
C ALA A 10 58.84 -4.25 2.68
N SER A 11 59.02 -4.77 1.46
CA SER A 11 58.47 -4.32 0.18
C SER A 11 56.97 -4.53 -0.02
N GLU A 12 56.41 -3.63 -0.85
CA GLU A 12 55.53 -3.86 -2.01
C GLU A 12 54.29 -4.78 -1.89
N ARG A 13 53.12 -4.19 -2.17
CA ARG A 13 52.10 -4.73 -3.10
C ARG A 13 51.08 -3.63 -3.46
N LEU A 14 51.24 -3.03 -4.64
CA LEU A 14 50.21 -2.18 -5.28
C LEU A 14 49.32 -3.05 -6.19
N PRO A 15 47.99 -2.88 -6.19
CA PRO A 15 47.08 -3.52 -7.14
C PRO A 15 46.96 -2.73 -8.47
N PRO A 16 46.46 -3.37 -9.55
CA PRO A 16 46.73 -3.00 -10.95
C PRO A 16 45.81 -1.90 -11.54
N PRO A 17 46.17 -1.31 -12.71
CA PRO A 17 45.49 -0.16 -13.29
C PRO A 17 44.23 -0.52 -14.09
N PHE A 18 43.33 0.47 -14.19
CA PHE A 18 42.05 0.41 -14.92
C PHE A 18 42.23 0.29 -16.45
N PRO A 19 41.34 -0.44 -17.15
CA PRO A 19 41.37 -0.51 -18.61
C PRO A 19 40.88 0.81 -19.23
N GLY A 20 41.75 1.44 -20.02
CA GLY A 20 41.39 2.52 -20.93
C GLY A 20 40.60 2.00 -22.13
N LEU A 21 39.56 2.73 -22.46
CA LEU A 21 38.73 2.63 -23.65
C LEU A 21 39.44 3.26 -24.87
N GLU A 22 39.02 2.83 -26.05
CA GLU A 22 39.30 3.38 -27.41
C GLU A 22 40.56 2.88 -28.14
N PRO A 23 40.50 2.69 -29.49
CA PRO A 23 39.67 3.46 -30.41
C PRO A 23 38.77 2.68 -31.38
N GLU A 24 37.77 3.45 -31.80
CA GLU A 24 36.90 3.28 -32.96
C GLU A 24 37.73 3.17 -34.25
N SER A 25 37.34 2.24 -35.12
CA SER A 25 37.73 2.25 -36.53
C SER A 25 36.47 2.25 -37.38
N GLU A 26 36.21 3.42 -37.94
CA GLU A 26 35.31 3.69 -39.06
C GLU A 26 35.67 2.88 -40.31
N GLY A 27 34.68 2.66 -41.17
CA GLY A 27 34.87 2.18 -42.54
C GLY A 27 33.68 1.36 -43.02
N ALA A 28 32.62 2.02 -43.50
CA ALA A 28 32.36 2.25 -44.93
C ALA A 28 31.84 0.97 -45.63
N ALA A 29 30.53 0.88 -45.86
CA ALA A 29 29.83 1.38 -47.06
C ALA A 29 29.87 0.38 -48.23
N GLY A 30 28.68 -0.05 -48.66
CA GLY A 30 28.42 -0.89 -49.82
C GLY A 30 27.54 -2.10 -49.43
N GLY A 31 26.36 -2.32 -49.98
CA GLY A 31 25.64 -1.64 -51.05
C GLY A 31 24.41 -2.47 -51.40
N SER A 32 23.43 -1.79 -52.01
CA SER A 32 22.43 -2.29 -52.95
C SER A 32 21.45 -3.40 -52.52
N GLU A 33 20.18 -2.96 -52.46
CA GLU A 33 18.94 -3.66 -52.83
C GLU A 33 19.12 -4.65 -54.01
N PRO A 34 18.29 -5.72 -54.07
CA PRO A 34 17.00 -5.56 -54.73
C PRO A 34 15.81 -6.18 -53.99
N GLU A 35 14.72 -5.43 -54.07
CA GLU A 35 13.31 -5.77 -54.38
C GLU A 35 12.75 -7.20 -54.26
N ALA A 36 11.48 -7.16 -53.83
CA ALA A 36 10.34 -8.00 -54.20
C ALA A 36 10.17 -9.37 -53.53
N GLY A 37 9.23 -9.40 -52.59
CA GLY A 37 8.71 -10.61 -51.95
C GLY A 37 7.48 -10.29 -51.12
N ASP A 38 6.44 -9.86 -51.82
CA ASP A 38 5.09 -9.56 -51.35
C ASP A 38 4.45 -10.82 -50.70
N SER A 39 3.97 -10.69 -49.46
CA SER A 39 3.06 -11.67 -48.84
C SER A 39 2.24 -11.00 -47.75
N ASP A 40 1.39 -10.06 -48.14
CA ASP A 40 0.20 -9.70 -47.36
C ASP A 40 -0.86 -10.80 -47.56
N THR A 41 -0.87 -11.79 -46.66
CA THR A 41 -2.03 -12.66 -46.49
C THR A 41 -3.06 -11.92 -45.64
N GLU A 42 -4.00 -11.29 -46.33
CA GLU A 42 -5.29 -10.87 -45.80
C GLU A 42 -5.99 -12.06 -45.14
N GLY A 43 -6.25 -11.96 -43.83
CA GLY A 43 -7.13 -12.87 -43.11
C GLY A 43 -8.57 -12.50 -43.43
N GLU A 44 -9.23 -13.34 -44.22
CA GLU A 44 -10.65 -13.21 -44.57
C GLU A 44 -11.55 -13.29 -43.32
N ASP A 45 -12.35 -12.23 -43.15
CA ASP A 45 -13.38 -12.10 -42.12
C ASP A 45 -14.52 -13.11 -42.33
N ILE A 46 -14.84 -13.85 -41.27
CA ILE A 46 -15.75 -15.01 -41.26
C ILE A 46 -17.25 -14.64 -41.16
N PHE A 47 -17.63 -13.37 -41.32
CA PHE A 47 -18.98 -12.87 -40.97
C PHE A 47 -19.79 -12.19 -42.10
N THR A 48 -19.56 -12.54 -43.37
CA THR A 48 -20.51 -12.17 -44.45
C THR A 48 -21.07 -13.39 -45.16
N GLY A 49 -22.19 -13.90 -44.61
CA GLY A 49 -23.09 -14.77 -45.34
C GLY A 49 -23.88 -13.98 -46.39
N ALA A 50 -23.64 -14.26 -47.66
CA ALA A 50 -24.50 -13.85 -48.76
C ALA A 50 -24.74 -15.02 -49.73
N ALA A 51 -25.96 -15.54 -49.63
CA ALA A 51 -26.77 -16.22 -50.65
C ALA A 51 -26.08 -16.76 -51.92
N VAL A 52 -26.07 -18.10 -52.04
CA VAL A 52 -26.25 -18.76 -53.34
C VAL A 52 -27.36 -19.79 -53.26
N VAL A 53 -28.33 -19.58 -54.15
CA VAL A 53 -29.53 -20.34 -54.44
C VAL A 53 -29.19 -21.59 -55.26
N SER A 54 -29.72 -22.78 -54.90
CA SER A 54 -30.50 -23.64 -55.80
C SER A 54 -30.69 -25.09 -55.35
N LYS A 55 -31.98 -25.48 -55.36
CA LYS A 55 -32.57 -26.71 -55.92
C LYS A 55 -32.35 -28.09 -55.28
N HIS A 56 -33.50 -28.56 -54.78
CA HIS A 56 -34.19 -29.81 -55.13
C HIS A 56 -33.89 -31.14 -54.42
N GLN A 57 -34.99 -31.63 -53.83
CA GLN A 57 -35.54 -33.01 -53.81
C GLN A 57 -35.63 -33.71 -52.44
N SER A 58 -36.88 -33.76 -51.95
CA SER A 58 -37.51 -34.76 -51.09
C SER A 58 -37.24 -36.21 -51.56
N PRO A 59 -37.29 -37.26 -50.70
CA PRO A 59 -38.60 -37.82 -50.32
C PRO A 59 -38.70 -38.65 -49.00
N LYS A 60 -39.95 -39.02 -48.66
CA LYS A 60 -40.46 -40.13 -47.78
C LYS A 60 -40.60 -39.78 -46.29
N ARG A 61 -41.80 -39.65 -45.68
CA ARG A 61 -43.00 -40.52 -45.56
C ARG A 61 -42.73 -41.84 -44.83
N ALA A 62 -43.15 -41.94 -43.57
CA ALA A 62 -43.98 -43.04 -43.04
C ALA A 62 -44.32 -42.80 -41.55
N THR A 63 -45.62 -42.59 -41.31
CA THR A 63 -46.33 -42.84 -40.06
C THR A 63 -46.24 -44.32 -39.64
N SER A 64 -45.98 -44.59 -38.36
CA SER A 64 -46.54 -45.77 -37.69
C SER A 64 -46.86 -45.44 -36.23
N LEU A 65 -48.13 -45.66 -35.93
CA LEU A 65 -48.74 -45.73 -34.61
C LEU A 65 -48.12 -46.88 -33.80
N LEU A 66 -48.09 -46.77 -32.47
CA LEU A 66 -48.87 -47.61 -31.54
C LEU A 66 -48.62 -47.17 -30.07
N PRO A 67 -49.61 -47.32 -29.17
CA PRO A 67 -49.57 -46.81 -27.80
C PRO A 67 -49.22 -47.91 -26.77
N ILE A 68 -48.90 -47.52 -25.52
CA ILE A 68 -49.58 -47.97 -24.28
C ILE A 68 -48.80 -47.49 -23.04
N ASN A 69 -49.62 -47.09 -22.07
CA ASN A 69 -49.38 -46.51 -20.78
C ASN A 69 -48.96 -47.54 -19.70
N ASN A 70 -48.46 -47.01 -18.57
CA ASN A 70 -48.25 -47.60 -17.24
C ASN A 70 -46.98 -48.44 -16.96
N GLY A 71 -46.07 -47.82 -16.20
CA GLY A 71 -45.85 -48.22 -14.79
C GLY A 71 -44.78 -49.27 -14.46
N SER A 72 -43.85 -48.86 -13.60
CA SER A 72 -43.01 -49.64 -12.65
C SER A 72 -41.84 -50.49 -13.17
N LYS A 73 -40.62 -50.01 -12.87
CA LYS A 73 -39.40 -50.73 -12.42
C LYS A 73 -38.29 -49.67 -12.28
N GLU A 74 -38.07 -49.11 -11.10
CA GLU A 74 -37.15 -49.64 -10.08
C GLU A 74 -35.78 -50.02 -10.68
N ASN A 75 -34.84 -49.09 -10.60
CA ASN A 75 -33.40 -49.34 -10.59
C ASN A 75 -32.82 -48.43 -9.51
N GLY A 76 -32.61 -49.00 -8.32
CA GLY A 76 -31.93 -48.35 -7.21
C GLY A 76 -30.43 -48.25 -7.48
N ILE A 77 -29.85 -47.10 -7.14
CA ILE A 77 -28.45 -46.97 -6.76
C ILE A 77 -28.44 -46.24 -5.41
N HIS A 78 -27.64 -46.79 -4.53
CA HIS A 78 -27.60 -46.62 -3.08
C HIS A 78 -27.18 -45.20 -2.65
N GLU A 79 -27.76 -44.81 -1.52
CA GLU A 79 -27.43 -43.66 -0.69
C GLU A 79 -26.04 -43.85 -0.05
N GLU A 80 -25.14 -42.89 -0.22
CA GLU A 80 -24.03 -42.65 0.72
C GLU A 80 -24.37 -41.41 1.54
N GLN A 81 -24.54 -41.64 2.84
CA GLN A 81 -24.86 -40.68 3.88
C GLN A 81 -23.68 -39.75 4.21
N ASP A 82 -24.05 -38.48 4.39
CA ASP A 82 -23.65 -37.57 5.47
C ASP A 82 -22.17 -37.20 5.65
N GLN A 83 -21.81 -36.04 5.08
CA GLN A 83 -21.00 -35.03 5.76
C GLN A 83 -21.35 -33.64 5.21
N GLU A 84 -22.37 -33.00 5.80
CA GLU A 84 -22.64 -31.58 5.59
C GLU A 84 -21.48 -30.71 6.11
N PRO A 85 -21.00 -29.73 5.34
CA PRO A 85 -19.97 -28.80 5.79
C PRO A 85 -20.53 -27.83 6.83
N GLN A 86 -19.85 -27.78 7.98
CA GLN A 86 -20.06 -26.91 9.14
C GLN A 86 -20.41 -25.46 8.75
N ASP A 87 -21.57 -24.97 9.21
CA ASP A 87 -22.04 -23.59 9.07
C ASP A 87 -21.08 -22.61 9.78
N LEU A 88 -20.48 -21.71 8.98
CA LEU A 88 -19.48 -20.72 9.40
C LEU A 88 -20.08 -19.55 10.21
N PHE A 89 -21.41 -19.44 10.31
CA PHE A 89 -22.09 -18.28 10.90
C PHE A 89 -22.84 -18.56 12.22
N ALA A 90 -22.72 -19.77 12.78
CA ALA A 90 -23.42 -20.14 14.02
C ALA A 90 -23.05 -19.25 15.24
N ASP A 91 -21.82 -18.73 15.31
CA ASP A 91 -21.35 -17.95 16.47
C ASP A 91 -21.58 -16.42 16.37
N ALA A 92 -22.27 -15.92 15.34
CA ALA A 92 -22.54 -14.48 15.19
C ALA A 92 -23.85 -14.00 15.85
N THR A 93 -24.62 -14.89 16.49
CA THR A 93 -25.89 -14.51 17.14
C THR A 93 -25.66 -14.16 18.61
N VAL A 94 -25.09 -12.99 18.88
CA VAL A 94 -25.03 -12.42 20.24
C VAL A 94 -26.32 -11.63 20.49
N GLU A 95 -27.27 -12.28 21.16
CA GLU A 95 -28.47 -11.65 21.72
C GLU A 95 -28.05 -10.66 22.83
N LEU A 96 -27.99 -9.37 22.50
CA LEU A 96 -27.75 -8.30 23.47
C LEU A 96 -29.04 -8.03 24.26
N SER A 97 -29.20 -8.73 25.38
CA SER A 97 -30.23 -8.40 26.38
C SER A 97 -29.87 -7.08 27.08
N LEU A 98 -30.67 -6.05 26.80
CA LEU A 98 -30.67 -4.75 27.46
C LEU A 98 -31.50 -4.84 28.73
N ASP A 99 -30.86 -4.83 29.90
CA ASP A 99 -31.57 -4.38 31.10
C ASP A 99 -30.67 -3.67 32.12
N SER A 100 -31.31 -2.66 32.71
CA SER A 100 -30.69 -1.52 33.39
C SER A 100 -30.45 -1.74 34.89
N THR A 101 -29.44 -1.03 35.40
CA THR A 101 -29.36 -0.41 36.75
C THR A 101 -29.51 -1.28 38.01
N GLN A 102 -28.45 -1.32 38.85
CA GLN A 102 -28.41 -0.70 40.20
C GLN A 102 -27.16 -1.14 41.02
N ASN A 103 -26.29 -0.17 41.26
CA ASN A 103 -25.82 0.29 42.59
C ASN A 103 -25.76 -0.72 43.76
N ASN A 104 -24.55 -1.01 44.29
CA ASN A 104 -24.31 -0.93 45.75
C ASN A 104 -22.83 -1.02 46.17
N GLN A 105 -22.48 -0.13 47.10
CA GLN A 105 -21.21 -0.03 47.83
C GLN A 105 -21.11 -1.04 48.99
N LYS A 106 -19.88 -1.46 49.36
CA LYS A 106 -19.36 -1.74 50.73
C LYS A 106 -17.93 -2.33 50.64
N LYS A 107 -16.85 -1.59 50.94
CA LYS A 107 -16.17 -1.34 52.26
C LYS A 107 -15.64 -2.57 53.02
N MET A 108 -14.30 -2.70 53.03
CA MET A 108 -13.32 -2.97 54.13
C MET A 108 -13.52 -4.21 55.05
N PRO A 109 -12.44 -4.96 55.40
CA PRO A 109 -11.47 -4.57 56.46
C PRO A 109 -10.03 -5.14 56.23
N ALA A 110 -9.04 -5.14 57.12
CA ALA A 110 -8.39 -4.16 58.02
C ALA A 110 -7.18 -4.88 58.68
N LYS A 111 -6.16 -4.09 59.11
CA LYS A 111 -5.09 -4.38 60.12
C LYS A 111 -3.83 -5.19 59.71
N THR A 112 -2.62 -4.98 60.25
CA THR A 112 -1.82 -3.89 60.88
C THR A 112 -0.40 -4.48 61.16
N LEU A 113 0.64 -3.62 61.22
CA LEU A 113 1.98 -3.78 61.86
C LEU A 113 3.03 -4.53 61.01
N ILE A 114 4.28 -4.07 60.81
CA ILE A 114 5.28 -3.53 61.76
C ILE A 114 6.23 -2.51 61.05
N SER A 115 6.65 -1.49 61.79
CA SER A 115 7.61 -0.42 61.47
C SER A 115 9.09 -0.81 61.67
N LEU A 116 10.03 -0.14 60.95
CA LEU A 116 11.34 0.42 61.41
C LEU A 116 12.14 1.02 60.20
N PRO A 117 13.20 1.85 60.38
CA PRO A 117 13.50 3.09 59.59
C PRO A 117 14.90 3.03 58.88
N PRO A 118 15.56 4.15 58.50
CA PRO A 118 15.21 5.26 57.60
C PRO A 118 16.30 5.50 56.49
N GLN A 119 16.08 6.55 55.68
CA GLN A 119 17.06 7.37 54.94
C GLN A 119 17.39 7.06 53.46
N GLU A 120 17.04 8.07 52.66
CA GLU A 120 17.83 8.69 51.58
C GLU A 120 18.06 7.91 50.29
N ALA A 121 17.10 8.06 49.36
CA ALA A 121 17.43 8.28 47.95
C ALA A 121 16.45 9.31 47.39
N THR A 122 16.96 10.51 47.12
CA THR A 122 16.24 11.63 46.53
C THR A 122 15.89 11.29 45.07
N ASN A 123 14.72 10.69 44.85
CA ASN A 123 14.12 10.55 43.53
C ASN A 123 13.72 11.94 43.01
N SER A 124 14.55 12.54 42.16
CA SER A 124 14.09 13.58 41.24
C SER A 124 13.53 12.92 39.98
N SER A 125 12.36 12.27 40.11
CA SER A 125 11.51 12.00 38.96
C SER A 125 10.86 13.32 38.55
N LYS A 126 11.37 13.98 37.51
CA LYS A 126 10.57 14.98 36.80
C LYS A 126 9.33 14.26 36.24
N PRO A 127 8.12 14.78 36.45
CA PRO A 127 6.92 14.13 35.96
C PRO A 127 6.94 14.11 34.41
N GLN A 128 6.74 12.94 33.82
CA GLN A 128 6.42 12.83 32.40
C GLN A 128 5.07 13.51 32.16
N PRO A 129 4.92 14.28 31.05
CA PRO A 129 3.64 14.89 30.73
C PRO A 129 2.57 13.81 30.57
N THR A 130 1.47 13.96 31.29
CA THR A 130 0.29 13.09 31.20
C THR A 130 -0.39 13.26 29.84
N TYR A 131 -1.03 12.20 29.34
CA TYR A 131 -1.74 12.19 28.05
C TYR A 131 -2.58 13.45 27.78
N GLU A 132 -3.24 13.95 28.82
CA GLU A 132 -4.12 15.11 28.77
C GLU A 132 -3.38 16.41 28.38
N GLU A 133 -2.12 16.62 28.79
CA GLU A 133 -1.36 17.83 28.43
C GLU A 133 -0.88 17.82 26.97
N LEU A 134 -0.76 16.64 26.34
CA LEU A 134 -0.41 16.54 24.91
C LEU A 134 -1.62 16.75 24.00
N GLU A 135 -2.85 16.55 24.50
CA GLU A 135 -4.08 16.73 23.73
C GLU A 135 -4.53 18.21 23.62
N GLU A 136 -4.19 19.05 24.60
CA GLU A 136 -4.76 20.40 24.72
C GLU A 136 -4.11 21.49 23.82
N GLU A 137 -2.88 21.32 23.35
CA GLU A 137 -2.20 22.33 22.50
C GLU A 137 -2.32 22.09 20.97
N GLU A 138 -3.08 21.08 20.53
CA GLU A 138 -3.12 20.70 19.12
C GLU A 138 -3.98 21.65 18.26
N GLN A 139 -3.34 22.69 17.72
CA GLN A 139 -3.80 23.39 16.53
C GLN A 139 -3.97 22.33 15.42
N GLU A 140 -5.18 22.12 14.88
CA GLU A 140 -5.36 21.19 13.76
C GLU A 140 -4.37 21.55 12.65
N ASP A 141 -3.55 20.59 12.22
CA ASP A 141 -2.61 20.72 11.11
C ASP A 141 -3.39 20.85 9.78
N GLN A 142 -4.05 22.00 9.58
CA GLN A 142 -4.77 22.33 8.37
C GLN A 142 -4.04 23.42 7.61
N PHE A 143 -3.44 23.02 6.50
CA PHE A 143 -2.80 23.91 5.56
C PHE A 143 -3.75 24.24 4.42
N ASP A 144 -3.86 25.52 4.05
CA ASP A 144 -4.59 25.92 2.85
C ASP A 144 -3.72 25.62 1.61
N LEU A 145 -3.66 24.34 1.27
CA LEU A 145 -2.94 23.80 0.13
C LEU A 145 -3.66 22.55 -0.37
N THR A 146 -4.01 22.55 -1.65
CA THR A 146 -4.60 21.41 -2.35
C THR A 146 -3.73 21.04 -3.54
N VAL A 147 -3.36 19.77 -3.63
CA VAL A 147 -2.66 19.20 -4.79
C VAL A 147 -3.57 18.22 -5.50
N GLY A 148 -3.69 18.39 -6.82
CA GLY A 148 -4.38 17.45 -7.71
C GLY A 148 -3.43 16.88 -8.75
N ILE A 149 -3.67 15.65 -9.18
CA ILE A 149 -2.91 14.98 -10.23
C ILE A 149 -3.85 14.59 -11.37
N THR A 150 -3.58 15.11 -12.57
CA THR A 150 -4.41 14.89 -13.78
C THR A 150 -3.54 14.60 -15.01
N ASP A 151 -4.19 14.45 -16.16
CA ASP A 151 -3.59 14.44 -17.50
C ASP A 151 -2.38 13.48 -17.65
N PRO A 152 -2.57 12.16 -17.50
CA PRO A 152 -1.52 11.19 -17.80
C PRO A 152 -1.15 11.26 -19.28
N GLU A 153 0.09 11.67 -19.58
CA GLU A 153 0.58 11.92 -20.93
C GLU A 153 1.83 11.08 -21.20
N LYS A 154 1.84 10.33 -22.31
CA LYS A 154 3.04 9.63 -22.78
C LYS A 154 4.00 10.63 -23.42
N ILE A 155 5.19 10.75 -22.86
CA ILE A 155 6.27 11.61 -23.34
C ILE A 155 7.38 10.75 -23.95
N GLY A 156 7.82 11.14 -25.14
CA GLY A 156 8.89 10.48 -25.89
C GLY A 156 8.43 9.21 -26.62
N ASP A 157 9.38 8.57 -27.31
CA ASP A 157 9.15 7.39 -28.13
C ASP A 157 10.15 6.26 -27.81
N GLY A 158 9.82 5.03 -28.22
CA GLY A 158 10.65 3.84 -28.06
C GLY A 158 10.92 3.46 -26.59
N MET A 159 12.13 2.95 -26.31
CA MET A 159 12.51 2.44 -24.98
C MET A 159 12.55 3.53 -23.90
N ASN A 160 12.76 4.79 -24.30
CA ASN A 160 12.87 5.96 -23.43
C ASN A 160 11.52 6.62 -23.13
N ALA A 161 10.42 6.17 -23.75
CA ALA A 161 9.09 6.69 -23.47
C ALA A 161 8.70 6.48 -21.99
N TYR A 162 8.03 7.47 -21.42
CA TYR A 162 7.51 7.43 -20.05
C TYR A 162 6.18 8.18 -19.95
N VAL A 163 5.44 7.95 -18.87
CA VAL A 163 4.21 8.70 -18.58
C VAL A 163 4.53 9.80 -17.58
N ALA A 164 4.16 11.03 -17.93
CA ALA A 164 4.14 12.16 -17.03
C ALA A 164 2.70 12.45 -16.57
N TYR A 165 2.59 13.01 -15.38
CA TYR A 165 1.35 13.43 -14.76
C TYR A 165 1.45 14.92 -14.49
N LYS A 166 0.35 15.64 -14.71
CA LYS A 166 0.25 17.06 -14.36
C LYS A 166 -0.09 17.18 -12.89
N VAL A 167 0.85 17.69 -12.11
CA VAL A 167 0.68 17.98 -10.68
C VAL A 167 0.28 19.45 -10.56
N THR A 168 -0.98 19.70 -10.23
CA THR A 168 -1.54 21.05 -10.05
C THR A 168 -1.62 21.37 -8.57
N THR A 169 -1.07 22.50 -8.15
CA THR A 169 -1.08 22.96 -6.76
C THR A 169 -1.87 24.27 -6.67
N GLN A 170 -2.73 24.37 -5.66
CA GLN A 170 -3.44 25.60 -5.28
C GLN A 170 -3.20 25.84 -3.80
N THR A 171 -2.78 27.05 -3.41
CA THR A 171 -2.43 27.36 -2.03
C THR A 171 -2.47 28.86 -1.74
N SER A 172 -2.75 29.24 -0.49
CA SER A 172 -2.54 30.61 0.00
C SER A 172 -1.25 30.79 0.82
N LEU A 173 -0.46 29.72 0.98
CA LEU A 173 0.73 29.74 1.80
C LEU A 173 1.84 30.61 1.18
N PRO A 174 2.49 31.49 1.96
CA PRO A 174 3.52 32.40 1.45
C PRO A 174 4.84 31.70 1.08
N LEU A 175 4.96 30.40 1.35
CA LEU A 175 6.15 29.61 1.04
C LEU A 175 6.26 29.22 -0.44
N PHE A 176 5.22 29.48 -1.24
CA PHE A 176 5.16 29.26 -2.68
C PHE A 176 5.17 30.60 -3.43
N ARG A 177 5.73 30.62 -4.64
CA ARG A 177 5.85 31.84 -5.47
C ARG A 177 4.50 32.33 -6.01
N SER A 178 3.60 31.39 -6.27
CA SER A 178 2.30 31.64 -6.91
C SER A 178 1.21 30.89 -6.16
N LYS A 179 0.00 31.44 -6.15
CA LYS A 179 -1.16 30.80 -5.50
C LYS A 179 -1.67 29.58 -6.25
N GLN A 180 -1.40 29.50 -7.55
CA GLN A 180 -1.77 28.38 -8.40
C GLN A 180 -0.68 28.16 -9.45
N PHE A 181 -0.26 26.91 -9.60
CA PHE A 181 0.74 26.50 -10.59
C PHE A 181 0.61 25.00 -10.88
N ALA A 182 1.20 24.56 -11.98
CA ALA A 182 1.23 23.15 -12.34
C ALA A 182 2.58 22.77 -12.96
N VAL A 183 3.03 21.56 -12.68
CA VAL A 183 4.27 20.99 -13.20
C VAL A 183 4.02 19.58 -13.73
N LYS A 184 4.84 19.11 -14.68
CA LYS A 184 4.81 17.72 -15.15
C LYS A 184 5.80 16.88 -14.34
N ARG A 185 5.35 15.72 -13.86
CA ARG A 185 6.16 14.77 -13.08
C ARG A 185 5.96 13.36 -13.58
N ARG A 186 7.04 12.60 -13.74
CA ARG A 186 6.94 11.17 -14.01
C ARG A 186 6.96 10.38 -12.72
N PHE A 187 6.49 9.13 -12.78
CA PHE A 187 6.40 8.26 -11.61
C PHE A 187 7.72 8.14 -10.81
N SER A 188 8.88 8.07 -11.47
CA SER A 188 10.16 7.99 -10.75
C SER A 188 10.52 9.26 -9.97
N ASP A 189 9.94 10.41 -10.32
CA ASP A 189 10.23 11.66 -9.61
C ASP A 189 9.58 11.62 -8.23
N PHE A 190 8.39 11.02 -8.11
CA PHE A 190 7.74 10.73 -6.82
C PHE A 190 8.58 9.76 -5.99
N LEU A 191 9.21 8.77 -6.63
CA LEU A 191 10.11 7.85 -5.95
C LEU A 191 11.38 8.57 -5.45
N GLY A 192 11.95 9.46 -6.27
CA GLY A 192 13.09 10.27 -5.86
C GLY A 192 12.75 11.22 -4.71
N LEU A 193 11.54 11.80 -4.70
CA LEU A 193 11.04 12.58 -3.57
C LEU A 193 10.97 11.73 -2.30
N TYR A 194 10.35 10.55 -2.38
CA TYR A 194 10.28 9.62 -1.25
C TYR A 194 11.66 9.25 -0.71
N GLU A 195 12.61 8.89 -1.59
CA GLU A 195 13.98 8.52 -1.19
C GLU A 195 14.66 9.63 -0.37
N LYS A 196 14.60 10.87 -0.87
CA LYS A 196 15.17 12.04 -0.18
C LYS A 196 14.50 12.31 1.16
N LEU A 197 13.17 12.25 1.22
CA LEU A 197 12.42 12.48 2.45
C LEU A 197 12.68 11.37 3.49
N SER A 198 12.72 10.11 3.06
CA SER A 198 13.01 8.98 3.94
C SER A 198 14.42 9.07 4.52
N GLU A 199 15.43 9.42 3.71
CA GLU A 199 16.80 9.58 4.19
C GLU A 199 16.92 10.68 5.26
N LYS A 200 16.24 11.81 5.06
CA LYS A 200 16.27 12.93 6.02
C LYS A 200 15.45 12.68 7.28
N HIS A 201 14.24 12.14 7.14
CA HIS A 201 13.23 12.18 8.20
C HIS A 201 12.98 10.83 8.86
N SER A 202 13.01 9.71 8.14
CA SER A 202 12.66 8.40 8.71
C SER A 202 13.64 7.96 9.80
N GLN A 203 14.93 8.29 9.66
CA GLN A 203 15.93 7.98 10.70
C GLN A 203 15.69 8.71 12.03
N ASN A 204 14.93 9.81 12.00
CA ASN A 204 14.59 10.64 13.14
C ASN A 204 13.20 10.29 13.72
N GLY A 205 12.54 9.25 13.21
CA GLY A 205 11.25 8.76 13.72
C GLY A 205 10.01 9.31 13.01
N PHE A 206 10.16 10.10 11.95
CA PHE A 206 9.02 10.61 11.17
C PHE A 206 8.38 9.53 10.29
N ILE A 207 7.05 9.51 10.25
CA ILE A 207 6.28 8.60 9.39
C ILE A 207 6.19 9.25 8.01
N VAL A 208 7.07 8.85 7.09
CA VAL A 208 7.06 9.33 5.69
C VAL A 208 6.12 8.45 4.86
N PRO A 209 4.98 8.96 4.35
CA PRO A 209 4.06 8.20 3.50
C PRO A 209 4.82 7.53 2.34
N PRO A 210 4.55 6.25 2.04
CA PRO A 210 5.17 5.57 0.92
C PRO A 210 4.40 5.85 -0.38
N PRO A 211 5.09 6.01 -1.52
CA PRO A 211 4.44 6.10 -2.83
C PRO A 211 3.79 4.75 -3.22
N PRO A 212 2.87 4.75 -4.20
CA PRO A 212 2.28 3.51 -4.70
C PRO A 212 3.33 2.59 -5.32
N GLU A 213 3.04 1.28 -5.28
CA GLU A 213 3.98 0.27 -5.74
C GLU A 213 4.30 0.36 -7.23
N LYS A 214 5.52 -0.07 -7.57
CA LYS A 214 5.94 -0.20 -8.95
C LYS A 214 5.26 -1.39 -9.63
N SER A 215 4.15 -1.16 -10.33
CA SER A 215 3.62 -2.15 -11.26
C SER A 215 4.47 -2.22 -12.53
N LEU A 216 5.27 -3.29 -12.65
CA LEU A 216 6.03 -3.59 -13.88
C LEU A 216 5.09 -3.95 -15.04
N ILE A 217 4.05 -4.74 -14.75
CA ILE A 217 3.08 -5.23 -15.73
C ILE A 217 2.35 -4.07 -16.39
N GLY A 218 1.89 -3.10 -15.60
CA GLY A 218 1.22 -1.91 -16.15
C GLY A 218 2.16 -1.03 -16.98
N MET A 219 3.44 -0.92 -16.60
CA MET A 219 4.43 -0.16 -17.38
C MET A 219 4.70 -0.80 -18.75
N THR A 220 4.79 -2.13 -18.81
CA THR A 220 4.98 -2.84 -20.08
C THR A 220 3.77 -2.63 -20.99
N LYS A 221 2.54 -2.72 -20.46
CA LYS A 221 1.31 -2.49 -21.26
C LYS A 221 1.28 -1.10 -21.91
N VAL A 222 1.61 -0.06 -21.15
CA VAL A 222 1.64 1.32 -21.67
C VAL A 222 2.76 1.53 -22.70
N LYS A 223 3.90 0.84 -22.53
CA LYS A 223 5.03 0.94 -23.47
C LYS A 223 4.80 0.22 -24.79
N VAL A 224 4.11 -0.93 -24.78
CA VAL A 224 3.86 -1.75 -25.98
C VAL A 224 2.82 -1.10 -26.93
N GLY A 225 2.24 0.05 -26.56
CA GLY A 225 1.48 0.90 -27.48
C GLY A 225 0.08 0.38 -27.84
N LYS A 226 -0.40 -0.66 -27.14
CA LYS A 226 -1.79 -1.08 -27.24
C LYS A 226 -2.62 -0.17 -26.34
N GLU A 227 -3.29 0.81 -26.96
CA GLU A 227 -4.33 1.66 -26.35
C GLU A 227 -5.58 0.81 -25.99
N ASP A 228 -5.38 -0.25 -25.20
CA ASP A 228 -6.46 -1.10 -24.70
C ASP A 228 -7.07 -0.46 -23.45
N SER A 229 -8.36 -0.70 -23.17
CA SER A 229 -9.05 -0.22 -21.95
C SER A 229 -8.29 -0.54 -20.65
N SER A 230 -7.52 -1.63 -20.62
CA SER A 230 -6.70 -2.01 -19.46
C SER A 230 -5.52 -1.07 -19.18
N SER A 231 -5.03 -0.35 -20.19
CA SER A 231 -3.96 0.64 -20.04
C SER A 231 -4.49 1.93 -19.41
N ALA A 232 -5.67 2.40 -19.84
CA ALA A 232 -6.36 3.54 -19.26
C ALA A 232 -6.73 3.29 -17.79
N GLU A 233 -7.31 2.12 -17.48
CA GLU A 233 -7.57 1.73 -16.08
C GLU A 233 -6.29 1.78 -15.23
N PHE A 234 -5.19 1.23 -15.73
CA PHE A 234 -3.92 1.25 -15.02
C PHE A 234 -3.40 2.66 -14.74
N LEU A 235 -3.46 3.55 -15.74
CA LEU A 235 -3.01 4.93 -15.61
C LEU A 235 -3.86 5.70 -14.61
N GLU A 236 -5.18 5.51 -14.62
CA GLU A 236 -6.09 6.15 -13.68
C GLU A 236 -5.86 5.65 -12.24
N LYS A 237 -5.69 4.34 -12.05
CA LYS A 237 -5.30 3.75 -10.75
C LYS A 237 -4.02 4.37 -10.21
N ARG A 238 -2.99 4.45 -11.05
CA ARG A 238 -1.71 5.05 -10.65
C ARG A 238 -1.85 6.55 -10.37
N ARG A 239 -2.59 7.29 -11.19
CA ARG A 239 -2.83 8.73 -11.00
C ARG A 239 -3.51 9.00 -9.64
N ALA A 240 -4.59 8.29 -9.33
CA ALA A 240 -5.30 8.39 -8.06
C ALA A 240 -4.40 8.08 -6.85
N ALA A 241 -3.59 7.02 -6.94
CA ALA A 241 -2.69 6.65 -5.86
C ALA A 241 -1.55 7.66 -5.65
N LEU A 242 -1.03 8.25 -6.73
CA LEU A 242 -0.06 9.34 -6.65
C LEU A 242 -0.65 10.60 -6.02
N GLU A 243 -1.92 10.89 -6.30
CA GLU A 243 -2.62 12.04 -5.74
C GLU A 243 -2.77 11.90 -4.22
N ARG A 244 -3.25 10.75 -3.75
CA ARG A 244 -3.32 10.46 -2.30
C ARG A 244 -1.94 10.50 -1.65
N TYR A 245 -0.92 9.96 -2.31
CA TYR A 245 0.47 10.02 -1.83
C TYR A 245 0.93 11.47 -1.63
N ILE A 246 0.86 12.32 -2.65
CA ILE A 246 1.37 13.70 -2.54
C ILE A 246 0.53 14.53 -1.57
N GLN A 247 -0.79 14.30 -1.50
CA GLN A 247 -1.67 14.95 -0.52
C GLN A 247 -1.24 14.63 0.92
N ARG A 248 -0.89 13.37 1.23
CA ARG A 248 -0.36 13.00 2.55
C ARG A 248 0.97 13.68 2.88
N ILE A 249 1.84 13.86 1.88
CA ILE A 249 3.12 14.56 2.06
C ILE A 249 2.91 16.03 2.40
N VAL A 250 2.05 16.72 1.65
CA VAL A 250 1.83 18.17 1.83
C VAL A 250 0.93 18.51 3.03
N ASN A 251 0.15 17.55 3.53
CA ASN A 251 -0.62 17.71 4.76
C ASN A 251 0.24 17.53 6.03
N HIS A 252 1.46 17.02 5.91
CA HIS A 252 2.33 16.84 7.07
C HIS A 252 3.17 18.10 7.35
N PRO A 253 3.14 18.68 8.56
CA PRO A 253 3.79 19.95 8.89
C PRO A 253 5.29 20.02 8.56
N THR A 254 6.06 19.01 9.00
CA THR A 254 7.51 18.95 8.74
C THR A 254 7.84 18.74 7.26
N MET A 255 7.13 17.84 6.57
CA MET A 255 7.43 17.53 5.16
C MET A 255 7.02 18.68 4.23
N LEU A 256 5.91 19.36 4.51
CA LEU A 256 5.50 20.54 3.76
C LEU A 256 6.57 21.65 3.75
N GLN A 257 7.33 21.76 4.85
CA GLN A 257 8.43 22.72 4.97
C GLN A 257 9.74 22.25 4.30
N ASP A 258 9.83 20.98 3.89
CA ASP A 258 11.05 20.45 3.28
C ASP A 258 11.30 21.09 1.90
N PRO A 259 12.52 21.61 1.64
CA PRO A 259 12.88 22.18 0.35
C PRO A 259 12.64 21.25 -0.85
N ASP A 260 12.79 19.92 -0.68
CA ASP A 260 12.57 18.97 -1.76
C ASP A 260 11.09 18.84 -2.14
N VAL A 261 10.15 19.03 -1.20
CA VAL A 261 8.71 19.07 -1.50
C VAL A 261 8.39 20.32 -2.30
N ARG A 262 8.92 21.49 -1.91
CA ARG A 262 8.75 22.73 -2.66
C ARG A 262 9.34 22.62 -4.07
N GLU A 263 10.55 22.08 -4.21
CA GLU A 263 11.19 21.86 -5.51
C GLU A 263 10.34 20.91 -6.38
N PHE A 264 9.84 19.82 -5.78
CA PHE A 264 8.97 18.86 -6.45
C PHE A 264 7.67 19.49 -6.95
N LEU A 265 7.08 20.45 -6.25
CA LEU A 265 5.83 21.07 -6.66
C LEU A 265 6.01 22.23 -7.65
N GLU A 266 7.08 23.02 -7.53
CA GLU A 266 7.21 24.28 -8.31
C GLU A 266 8.20 24.24 -9.47
N LYS A 267 9.28 23.45 -9.38
CA LYS A 267 10.36 23.54 -10.37
C LYS A 267 9.94 22.92 -11.69
N GLU A 268 10.12 23.59 -12.82
CA GLU A 268 9.66 23.04 -14.11
C GLU A 268 10.31 21.69 -14.43
N GLU A 269 11.65 21.63 -14.37
CA GLU A 269 12.43 20.41 -14.59
C GLU A 269 13.13 19.93 -13.32
N LEU A 270 12.93 18.66 -12.97
CA LEU A 270 13.70 17.99 -11.92
C LEU A 270 14.87 17.21 -12.54
N PRO A 271 16.06 17.19 -11.89
CA PRO A 271 17.11 16.25 -12.27
C PRO A 271 16.56 14.82 -12.27
N ARG A 272 16.91 14.04 -13.28
CA ARG A 272 16.45 12.65 -13.40
C ARG A 272 16.87 11.88 -12.13
N ALA A 273 15.88 11.39 -11.38
CA ALA A 273 16.16 10.57 -10.20
C ALA A 273 16.98 9.34 -10.59
N VAL A 274 18.24 9.32 -10.18
CA VAL A 274 19.18 8.19 -10.29
C VAL A 274 18.97 7.27 -9.08
N GLY A 275 19.07 5.95 -9.26
CA GLY A 275 19.00 5.02 -8.12
C GLY A 275 17.61 4.52 -7.72
N THR A 276 16.51 5.08 -8.27
CA THR A 276 15.13 4.66 -7.90
C THR A 276 14.83 3.17 -8.08
N GLN A 277 15.69 2.38 -8.76
CA GLN A 277 15.53 0.92 -8.95
C GLN A 277 15.38 0.15 -7.62
N THR A 278 16.00 0.61 -6.54
CA THR A 278 15.90 0.00 -5.20
C THR A 278 14.48 0.07 -4.61
N LEU A 279 13.67 1.05 -5.04
CA LEU A 279 12.28 1.23 -4.61
C LEU A 279 11.26 0.40 -5.43
N SER A 280 11.73 -0.54 -6.27
CA SER A 280 10.83 -1.46 -6.98
C SER A 280 10.32 -2.55 -6.04
N GLY A 281 9.00 -2.74 -6.00
CA GLY A 281 8.26 -3.68 -5.13
C GLY A 281 8.55 -5.18 -5.32
N ALA A 282 9.74 -5.55 -5.80
CA ALA A 282 10.23 -6.93 -5.83
C ALA A 282 11.72 -7.04 -5.43
N GLY A 283 12.33 -5.96 -4.91
CA GLY A 283 13.77 -5.83 -4.68
C GLY A 283 14.26 -6.10 -3.25
N LEU A 284 13.43 -6.71 -2.41
CA LEU A 284 13.84 -7.22 -1.11
C LEU A 284 14.48 -8.64 -1.10
N PRO A 285 15.16 -9.19 -2.15
CA PRO A 285 15.93 -10.43 -2.02
C PRO A 285 17.43 -10.23 -1.76
N LYS A 286 17.94 -9.02 -1.48
CA LYS A 286 19.28 -8.85 -0.86
C LYS A 286 19.27 -9.05 0.67
N MET A 287 18.27 -9.75 1.16
CA MET A 287 18.16 -10.22 2.55
C MET A 287 18.68 -11.66 2.75
N PHE A 288 19.65 -12.12 1.96
CA PHE A 288 20.39 -13.34 2.29
C PHE A 288 21.37 -13.19 3.47
N ASN A 289 21.54 -11.99 4.01
CA ASN A 289 22.21 -11.79 5.30
C ASN A 289 21.24 -11.84 6.50
N LYS A 290 19.96 -12.22 6.29
CA LYS A 290 19.01 -12.43 7.40
C LYS A 290 19.34 -13.63 8.30
N ALA A 291 20.26 -14.52 7.93
CA ALA A 291 20.72 -15.53 8.89
C ALA A 291 21.51 -14.88 10.04
N THR A 292 22.26 -13.82 9.77
CA THR A 292 23.00 -13.06 10.79
C THR A 292 22.09 -12.09 11.55
N ASP A 293 21.14 -11.43 10.87
CA ASP A 293 20.20 -10.52 11.55
C ASP A 293 19.05 -11.21 12.29
N ALA A 294 18.62 -12.42 11.89
CA ALA A 294 17.63 -13.18 12.66
C ALA A 294 18.20 -13.67 14.00
N VAL A 295 19.51 -13.96 14.04
CA VAL A 295 20.23 -14.24 15.29
C VAL A 295 20.31 -12.99 16.17
N SER A 296 20.48 -11.80 15.58
CA SER A 296 20.37 -10.52 16.31
C SER A 296 18.96 -10.27 16.84
N LYS A 297 17.92 -10.63 16.07
CA LYS A 297 16.50 -10.43 16.46
C LYS A 297 16.02 -11.39 17.55
N MET A 298 16.57 -12.61 17.67
CA MET A 298 16.10 -13.57 18.68
C MET A 298 16.55 -13.29 20.12
N THR A 299 17.44 -12.32 20.36
CA THR A 299 18.01 -12.13 21.72
C THR A 299 17.95 -10.70 22.24
N ILE A 300 17.56 -9.72 21.43
CA ILE A 300 17.34 -8.36 21.93
C ILE A 300 15.92 -8.29 22.50
N LYS A 301 15.74 -8.79 23.74
CA LYS A 301 14.61 -8.36 24.55
C LYS A 301 14.94 -6.94 25.00
N MET A 302 14.34 -5.95 24.35
CA MET A 302 14.17 -4.67 25.02
C MET A 302 13.46 -4.97 26.33
N ASN A 303 14.02 -4.56 27.46
CA ASN A 303 13.16 -4.30 28.60
C ASN A 303 12.46 -2.99 28.25
N GLU A 304 11.43 -3.07 27.40
CA GLU A 304 10.62 -1.92 27.02
C GLU A 304 9.96 -1.45 28.30
N SER A 305 10.57 -0.44 28.93
CA SER A 305 10.04 0.15 30.16
C SER A 305 8.83 1.04 29.87
N ASP A 306 8.68 1.47 28.61
CA ASP A 306 7.61 2.34 28.17
C ASP A 306 6.45 1.52 27.60
N ILE A 307 5.54 1.15 28.50
CA ILE A 307 4.35 0.32 28.23
C ILE A 307 3.57 0.84 27.02
N TRP A 308 3.53 2.15 26.80
CA TRP A 308 2.82 2.72 25.66
C TRP A 308 3.39 2.25 24.33
N PHE A 309 4.72 2.17 24.16
CA PHE A 309 5.29 1.71 22.89
C PHE A 309 5.01 0.23 22.66
N GLU A 310 5.00 -0.60 23.70
CA GLU A 310 4.70 -2.02 23.61
C GLU A 310 3.24 -2.26 23.23
N GLU A 311 2.30 -1.64 23.96
CA GLU A 311 0.86 -1.71 23.66
C GLU A 311 0.58 -1.17 22.26
N LYS A 312 1.18 -0.03 21.90
CA LYS A 312 0.93 0.61 20.61
C LYS A 312 1.46 -0.19 19.43
N LEU A 313 2.62 -0.81 19.59
CA LEU A 313 3.16 -1.70 18.56
C LEU A 313 2.25 -2.91 18.34
N GLN A 314 1.74 -3.52 19.42
CA GLN A 314 0.78 -4.63 19.33
C GLN A 314 -0.53 -4.21 18.66
N GLU A 315 -1.07 -3.03 18.99
CA GLU A 315 -2.25 -2.46 18.33
C GLU A 315 -2.05 -2.29 16.82
N VAL A 316 -0.92 -1.70 16.41
CA VAL A 316 -0.57 -1.46 15.01
C VAL A 316 -0.43 -2.79 14.25
N GLU A 317 0.23 -3.79 14.82
CA GLU A 317 0.38 -5.12 14.20
C GLU A 317 -0.96 -5.85 14.05
N CYS A 318 -1.81 -5.77 15.08
CA CYS A 318 -3.14 -6.36 15.06
C CYS A 318 -4.05 -5.65 14.02
N GLU A 319 -3.98 -4.32 13.94
CA GLU A 319 -4.70 -3.54 12.93
C GLU A 319 -4.23 -3.88 11.52
N GLU A 320 -2.92 -3.96 11.29
CA GLU A 320 -2.34 -4.32 9.99
C GLU A 320 -2.86 -5.68 9.53
N GLN A 321 -2.90 -6.68 10.42
CA GLN A 321 -3.43 -8.01 10.10
C GLN A 321 -4.92 -7.97 9.73
N ARG A 322 -5.74 -7.21 10.46
CA ARG A 322 -7.17 -7.07 10.16
C ARG A 322 -7.41 -6.36 8.83
N LEU A 323 -6.70 -5.26 8.57
CA LEU A 323 -6.81 -4.55 7.30
C LEU A 323 -6.34 -5.40 6.12
N ARG A 324 -5.29 -6.22 6.26
CA ARG A 324 -4.89 -7.17 5.21
C ARG A 324 -5.98 -8.19 4.87
N LYS A 325 -6.64 -8.75 5.89
CA LYS A 325 -7.77 -9.67 5.68
C LYS A 325 -8.94 -8.97 4.98
N LEU A 326 -9.29 -7.76 5.45
CA LEU A 326 -10.36 -6.96 4.85
C LEU A 326 -10.04 -6.58 3.40
N HIS A 327 -8.81 -6.14 3.12
CA HIS A 327 -8.34 -5.82 1.77
C HIS A 327 -8.48 -7.02 0.82
N ALA A 328 -8.04 -8.21 1.24
CA ALA A 328 -8.17 -9.42 0.42
C ALA A 328 -9.65 -9.72 0.07
N VAL A 329 -10.56 -9.60 1.03
CA VAL A 329 -12.00 -9.79 0.79
C VAL A 329 -12.57 -8.71 -0.15
N VAL A 330 -12.15 -7.46 0.00
CA VAL A 330 -12.57 -6.36 -0.87
C VAL A 330 -12.02 -6.52 -2.29
N GLU A 331 -10.78 -7.01 -2.47
CA GLU A 331 -10.25 -7.35 -3.80
C GLU A 331 -11.07 -8.46 -4.46
N THR A 332 -11.45 -9.49 -3.71
CA THR A 332 -12.37 -10.53 -4.18
C THR A 332 -13.73 -9.94 -4.56
N LEU A 333 -14.28 -9.02 -3.77
CA LEU A 333 -15.53 -8.31 -4.09
C LEU A 333 -15.43 -7.55 -5.42
N VAL A 334 -14.36 -6.77 -5.61
CA VAL A 334 -14.11 -6.03 -6.87
C VAL A 334 -14.09 -6.99 -8.05
N ASN A 335 -13.38 -8.12 -7.95
CA ASN A 335 -13.27 -9.09 -9.04
C ASN A 335 -14.62 -9.76 -9.35
N HIS A 336 -15.34 -10.23 -8.34
CA HIS A 336 -16.68 -10.81 -8.53
C HIS A 336 -17.65 -9.81 -9.13
N ARG A 337 -17.57 -8.52 -8.77
CA ARG A 337 -18.45 -7.50 -9.34
C ARG A 337 -18.12 -7.20 -10.81
N LYS A 338 -16.83 -7.23 -11.19
CA LYS A 338 -16.42 -7.16 -12.60
C LYS A 338 -16.89 -8.37 -13.41
N GLU A 339 -16.81 -9.58 -12.85
CA GLU A 339 -17.34 -10.79 -13.48
C GLU A 339 -18.86 -10.74 -13.60
N LEU A 340 -19.55 -10.22 -12.58
CA LEU A 340 -20.99 -10.00 -12.63
C LEU A 340 -21.36 -9.03 -13.76
N ALA A 341 -20.67 -7.90 -13.89
CA ALA A 341 -20.87 -6.96 -15.00
C ALA A 341 -20.70 -7.65 -16.36
N LEU A 342 -19.63 -8.42 -16.54
CA LEU A 342 -19.37 -9.18 -17.77
C LEU A 342 -20.49 -10.18 -18.09
N ASN A 343 -20.94 -10.94 -17.10
CA ASN A 343 -22.00 -11.93 -17.27
C ASN A 343 -23.35 -11.27 -17.58
N THR A 344 -23.64 -10.13 -16.93
CA THR A 344 -24.83 -9.30 -17.23
C THR A 344 -24.78 -8.80 -18.69
N ALA A 345 -23.62 -8.35 -19.19
CA ALA A 345 -23.46 -7.95 -20.59
C ALA A 345 -23.81 -9.09 -21.57
N GLN A 346 -23.32 -10.30 -21.26
CA GLN A 346 -23.57 -11.49 -22.09
C GLN A 346 -25.05 -11.90 -22.04
N PHE A 347 -25.68 -11.79 -20.88
CA PHE A 347 -27.10 -12.06 -20.71
C PHE A 347 -27.97 -11.06 -21.49
N ALA A 348 -27.68 -9.76 -21.38
CA ALA A 348 -28.35 -8.71 -22.15
C ALA A 348 -28.29 -8.97 -23.66
N LYS A 349 -27.09 -9.30 -24.17
CA LYS A 349 -26.90 -9.66 -25.59
C LYS A 349 -27.73 -10.89 -25.98
N SER A 350 -27.77 -11.91 -25.13
CA SER A 350 -28.53 -13.13 -25.39
C SER A 350 -30.04 -12.88 -25.42
N LEU A 351 -30.53 -12.02 -24.52
CA LEU A 351 -31.93 -11.58 -24.51
C LEU A 351 -32.29 -10.79 -25.76
N ALA A 352 -31.42 -9.89 -26.22
CA ALA A 352 -31.64 -9.15 -27.46
C ALA A 352 -31.73 -10.09 -28.68
N MET A 353 -30.86 -11.10 -28.74
CA MET A 353 -30.90 -12.13 -29.79
C MET A 353 -32.19 -12.95 -29.72
N LEU A 354 -32.63 -13.35 -28.53
CA LEU A 354 -33.88 -14.08 -28.34
C LEU A 354 -35.09 -13.23 -28.75
N GLY A 355 -35.14 -11.96 -28.34
CA GLY A 355 -36.19 -11.02 -28.72
C GLY A 355 -36.29 -10.83 -30.24
N SER A 356 -35.16 -10.84 -30.95
CA SER A 356 -35.13 -10.76 -32.42
C SER A 356 -35.62 -12.02 -33.13
N SER A 357 -35.64 -13.16 -32.43
CA SER A 357 -36.04 -14.47 -32.98
C SER A 357 -37.48 -14.85 -32.59
N GLU A 358 -38.15 -14.05 -31.77
CA GLU A 358 -39.48 -14.34 -31.22
C GLU A 358 -40.58 -13.81 -32.14
N ASP A 359 -41.54 -14.67 -32.49
CA ASP A 359 -42.68 -14.33 -33.36
C ASP A 359 -43.75 -13.52 -32.63
N ASN A 360 -43.93 -13.76 -31.32
CA ASN A 360 -44.88 -13.00 -30.52
C ASN A 360 -44.36 -11.57 -30.30
N THR A 361 -45.00 -10.59 -30.93
CA THR A 361 -44.60 -9.18 -30.88
C THR A 361 -44.55 -8.62 -29.46
N ALA A 362 -45.44 -9.03 -28.56
CA ALA A 362 -45.44 -8.54 -27.17
C ALA A 362 -44.25 -9.10 -26.40
N LEU A 363 -43.98 -10.40 -26.53
CA LEU A 363 -42.84 -11.06 -25.90
C LEU A 363 -41.51 -10.56 -26.48
N SER A 364 -41.41 -10.44 -27.81
CA SER A 364 -40.24 -9.87 -28.50
C SER A 364 -39.89 -8.48 -27.97
N ARG A 365 -40.89 -7.57 -27.85
CA ARG A 365 -40.69 -6.23 -27.28
C ARG A 365 -40.23 -6.30 -25.82
N ALA A 366 -40.84 -7.14 -25.00
CA ALA A 366 -40.46 -7.27 -23.59
C ALA A 366 -39.03 -7.81 -23.43
N LEU A 367 -38.61 -8.76 -24.27
CA LEU A 367 -37.24 -9.28 -24.28
C LEU A 367 -36.22 -8.21 -24.71
N SER A 368 -36.53 -7.41 -25.74
CA SER A 368 -35.68 -6.29 -26.14
C SER A 368 -35.55 -5.23 -25.05
N GLN A 369 -36.65 -4.88 -24.37
CA GLN A 369 -36.62 -3.95 -23.25
C GLN A 369 -35.88 -4.50 -22.03
N LEU A 370 -36.02 -5.81 -21.75
CA LEU A 370 -35.23 -6.46 -20.70
C LEU A 370 -33.74 -6.41 -21.03
N ALA A 371 -33.35 -6.62 -22.29
CA ALA A 371 -31.97 -6.48 -22.72
C ALA A 371 -31.43 -5.05 -22.47
N GLU A 372 -32.18 -4.00 -22.81
CA GLU A 372 -31.79 -2.61 -22.52
C GLU A 372 -31.67 -2.31 -21.02
N VAL A 373 -32.50 -2.94 -20.18
CA VAL A 373 -32.43 -2.82 -18.72
C VAL A 373 -31.18 -3.50 -18.19
N GLU A 374 -30.88 -4.72 -18.66
CA GLU A 374 -29.67 -5.45 -18.28
C GLU A 374 -28.39 -4.72 -18.75
N GLU A 375 -28.38 -4.06 -19.92
CA GLU A 375 -27.26 -3.19 -20.34
C GLU A 375 -27.04 -2.02 -19.36
N LYS A 376 -28.12 -1.41 -18.86
CA LYS A 376 -28.00 -0.33 -17.84
C LYS A 376 -27.50 -0.88 -16.50
N ILE A 377 -27.92 -2.08 -16.11
CA ILE A 377 -27.47 -2.76 -14.89
C ILE A 377 -26.00 -3.14 -15.00
N GLU A 378 -25.55 -3.61 -16.15
CA GLU A 378 -24.14 -3.92 -16.44
C GLU A 378 -23.24 -2.70 -16.24
N GLN A 379 -23.59 -1.55 -16.83
CA GLN A 379 -22.86 -0.29 -16.62
C GLN A 379 -22.82 0.10 -15.14
N LEU A 380 -23.92 -0.10 -14.41
CA LEU A 380 -23.99 0.18 -12.99
C LEU A 380 -23.09 -0.76 -12.17
N HIS A 381 -23.04 -2.05 -12.50
CA HIS A 381 -22.12 -3.00 -11.87
C HIS A 381 -20.66 -2.61 -12.13
N GLN A 382 -20.34 -2.13 -13.34
CA GLN A 382 -19.00 -1.65 -13.68
C GLN A 382 -18.62 -0.39 -12.87
N GLU A 383 -19.54 0.57 -12.71
CA GLU A 383 -19.33 1.75 -11.87
C GLU A 383 -19.13 1.35 -10.39
N GLN A 384 -19.97 0.45 -9.90
CA GLN A 384 -19.86 -0.08 -8.54
C GLN A 384 -18.52 -0.78 -8.30
N ALA A 385 -18.02 -1.59 -9.26
CA ALA A 385 -16.73 -2.26 -9.14
C ALA A 385 -15.57 -1.24 -9.12
N ASN A 386 -15.69 -0.15 -9.88
CA ASN A 386 -14.73 0.96 -9.83
C ASN A 386 -14.78 1.65 -8.46
N ASN A 387 -15.96 1.93 -7.92
CA ASN A 387 -16.11 2.54 -6.59
C ASN A 387 -15.56 1.65 -5.47
N ASP A 388 -15.84 0.35 -5.48
CA ASP A 388 -15.23 -0.62 -4.54
C ASP A 388 -13.71 -0.55 -4.60
N PHE A 389 -13.14 -0.46 -5.80
CA PHE A 389 -11.70 -0.42 -5.99
C PHE A 389 -11.11 0.91 -5.49
N PHE A 390 -11.58 2.05 -6.02
CA PHE A 390 -10.96 3.36 -5.79
C PHE A 390 -11.24 3.94 -4.39
N LEU A 391 -12.43 3.68 -3.83
CA LEU A 391 -12.82 4.26 -2.54
C LEU A 391 -12.47 3.37 -1.35
N LEU A 392 -12.50 2.04 -1.54
CA LEU A 392 -12.31 1.09 -0.43
C LEU A 392 -11.02 0.25 -0.57
N ALA A 393 -10.83 -0.47 -1.68
CA ALA A 393 -9.65 -1.35 -1.83
C ALA A 393 -8.34 -0.54 -1.75
N GLU A 394 -8.25 0.55 -2.50
CA GLU A 394 -7.08 1.43 -2.53
C GLU A 394 -6.81 2.13 -1.18
N LEU A 395 -7.86 2.52 -0.46
CA LEU A 395 -7.76 3.08 0.90
C LEU A 395 -7.12 2.06 1.85
N LEU A 396 -7.64 0.83 1.86
CA LEU A 396 -7.12 -0.26 2.67
C LEU A 396 -5.66 -0.57 2.31
N SER A 397 -5.36 -0.64 1.01
CA SER A 397 -4.01 -0.88 0.49
C SER A 397 -3.01 0.16 0.98
N ASP A 398 -3.40 1.44 0.90
CA ASP A 398 -2.60 2.56 1.39
C ASP A 398 -2.32 2.46 2.89
N TYR A 399 -3.35 2.20 3.70
CA TYR A 399 -3.19 2.15 5.15
C TYR A 399 -2.43 0.91 5.62
N ILE A 400 -2.50 -0.22 4.91
CA ILE A 400 -1.60 -1.36 5.15
C ILE A 400 -0.13 -0.93 4.94
N ARG A 401 0.17 -0.22 3.85
CA ARG A 401 1.52 0.30 3.59
C ARG A 401 1.95 1.33 4.65
N LEU A 402 1.06 2.23 5.06
CA LEU A 402 1.35 3.22 6.09
C LEU A 402 1.62 2.58 7.46
N LEU A 403 0.85 1.57 7.86
CA LEU A 403 1.09 0.82 9.11
C LEU A 403 2.46 0.12 9.08
N ALA A 404 2.92 -0.36 7.92
CA ALA A 404 4.27 -0.87 7.78
C ALA A 404 5.35 0.21 8.01
N ILE A 405 5.10 1.46 7.60
CA ILE A 405 6.00 2.60 7.90
C ILE A 405 5.96 2.99 9.38
N VAL A 406 4.77 2.97 9.99
CA VAL A 406 4.62 3.17 11.44
C VAL A 406 5.53 2.17 12.18
N ARG A 407 5.43 0.87 11.87
CA ARG A 407 6.30 -0.17 12.44
C ARG A 407 7.78 0.08 12.17
N ALA A 408 8.14 0.56 10.99
CA ALA A 408 9.53 0.93 10.69
C ALA A 408 10.05 2.08 11.58
N ALA A 409 9.18 3.01 12.00
CA ALA A 409 9.53 4.05 12.96
C ALA A 409 9.79 3.48 14.38
N PHE A 410 8.98 2.51 14.83
CA PHE A 410 9.25 1.75 16.06
C PHE A 410 10.58 0.99 15.97
N ASP A 411 10.86 0.32 14.85
CA ASP A 411 12.14 -0.37 14.60
C ASP A 411 13.33 0.61 14.66
N GLN A 412 13.15 1.85 14.18
CA GLN A 412 14.21 2.86 14.24
C GLN A 412 14.45 3.35 15.67
N ARG A 413 13.39 3.57 16.46
CA ARG A 413 13.52 3.84 17.90
C ARG A 413 14.27 2.71 18.61
N MET A 414 13.93 1.46 18.28
CA MET A 414 14.56 0.27 18.86
C MET A 414 16.07 0.19 18.53
N LYS A 415 16.48 0.51 17.30
CA LYS A 415 17.90 0.60 16.93
C LYS A 415 18.65 1.68 17.72
N THR A 416 18.03 2.84 17.92
CA THR A 416 18.63 3.93 18.71
C THR A 416 18.77 3.54 20.17
N TRP A 417 17.77 2.86 20.75
CA TRP A 417 17.85 2.27 22.08
C TRP A 417 18.98 1.26 22.19
N GLN A 418 19.06 0.32 21.25
CA GLN A 418 20.11 -0.71 21.24
C GLN A 418 21.50 -0.08 21.20
N ARG A 419 21.70 0.94 20.36
CA ARG A 419 22.96 1.69 20.28
C ARG A 419 23.32 2.35 21.60
N TRP A 420 22.34 2.89 22.33
CA TRP A 420 22.54 3.43 23.67
C TRP A 420 22.92 2.35 24.68
N GLN A 421 22.22 1.21 24.70
CA GLN A 421 22.52 0.09 25.60
C GLN A 421 23.91 -0.52 25.34
N ASP A 422 24.30 -0.68 24.08
CA ASP A 422 25.62 -1.19 23.71
C ASP A 422 26.74 -0.25 24.18
N ALA A 423 26.51 1.07 24.09
CA ALA A 423 27.43 2.06 24.62
C ALA A 423 27.50 2.01 26.16
N GLN A 424 26.36 1.82 26.84
CA GLN A 424 26.30 1.67 28.29
C GLN A 424 27.04 0.41 28.77
N ALA A 425 26.86 -0.72 28.09
CA ALA A 425 27.57 -1.96 28.39
C ALA A 425 29.08 -1.82 28.14
N THR A 426 29.47 -1.05 27.10
CA THR A 426 30.88 -0.76 26.82
C THR A 426 31.49 0.13 27.89
N LEU A 427 30.79 1.19 28.31
CA LEU A 427 31.21 2.06 29.42
C LEU A 427 31.40 1.26 30.71
N GLN A 428 30.49 0.34 31.03
CA GLN A 428 30.61 -0.52 32.20
C GLN A 428 31.86 -1.40 32.15
N LYS A 429 32.16 -2.01 30.99
CA LYS A 429 33.40 -2.79 30.79
C LYS A 429 34.66 -1.92 30.95
N LYS A 430 34.61 -0.65 30.52
CA LYS A 430 35.72 0.30 30.70
C LYS A 430 35.94 0.65 32.18
N ARG A 431 34.87 0.89 32.93
CA ARG A 431 34.92 1.09 34.40
C ARG A 431 35.48 -0.12 35.14
N GLU A 432 35.08 -1.33 34.76
CA GLU A 432 35.64 -2.56 35.32
C GLU A 432 37.13 -2.72 34.99
N ALA A 433 37.55 -2.34 33.78
CA ALA A 433 38.95 -2.37 33.39
C ALA A 433 39.79 -1.35 34.18
N GLU A 434 39.29 -0.13 34.40
CA GLU A 434 39.92 0.86 35.27
C GLU A 434 40.07 0.33 36.71
N ALA A 435 38.99 -0.25 37.27
CA ALA A 435 39.06 -0.87 38.59
C ALA A 435 40.16 -1.94 38.65
N ARG A 436 40.23 -2.85 37.67
CA ARG A 436 41.29 -3.88 37.61
C ARG A 436 42.70 -3.27 37.52
N LEU A 437 42.88 -2.15 36.81
CA LEU A 437 44.16 -1.44 36.74
C LEU A 437 44.54 -0.79 38.07
N LEU A 438 43.56 -0.24 38.79
CA LEU A 438 43.74 0.27 40.16
C LEU A 438 44.17 -0.85 41.11
N TRP A 439 43.46 -1.98 41.11
CA TRP A 439 43.80 -3.16 41.92
C TRP A 439 45.18 -3.75 41.57
N ALA A 440 45.58 -3.70 40.29
CA ALA A 440 46.88 -4.18 39.82
C ALA A 440 48.04 -3.17 40.01
N ASN A 441 47.77 -1.99 40.59
CA ASN A 441 48.74 -0.91 40.82
C ASN A 441 49.56 -0.53 39.56
N LYS A 442 48.87 -0.31 38.43
CA LYS A 442 49.49 0.10 37.15
C LYS A 442 49.15 1.55 36.78
N PRO A 443 49.82 2.56 37.37
CA PRO A 443 49.44 3.97 37.21
C PRO A 443 49.60 4.49 35.77
N ASP A 444 50.59 4.01 35.01
CA ASP A 444 50.86 4.49 33.64
C ASP A 444 49.67 4.27 32.68
N LYS A 445 48.87 3.24 32.93
CA LYS A 445 47.66 2.91 32.12
C LYS A 445 46.38 3.50 32.70
N LEU A 446 46.42 3.99 33.93
CA LEU A 446 45.24 4.46 34.64
C LEU A 446 44.69 5.75 34.02
N GLN A 447 45.58 6.67 33.63
CA GLN A 447 45.14 7.92 33.00
C GLN A 447 44.43 7.65 31.67
N GLN A 448 45.00 6.78 30.83
CA GLN A 448 44.36 6.38 29.57
C GLN A 448 42.97 5.75 29.81
N ALA A 449 42.84 4.89 30.82
CA ALA A 449 41.54 4.29 31.15
C ALA A 449 40.50 5.35 31.59
N LYS A 450 40.92 6.36 32.35
CA LYS A 450 40.06 7.49 32.75
C LYS A 450 39.62 8.34 31.55
N ASP A 451 40.54 8.64 30.64
CA ASP A 451 40.23 9.41 29.43
C ASP A 451 39.25 8.64 28.53
N GLU A 452 39.43 7.32 28.37
CA GLU A 452 38.48 6.46 27.65
C GLU A 452 37.10 6.42 28.34
N ILE A 453 37.05 6.39 29.68
CA ILE A 453 35.78 6.44 30.42
C ILE A 453 35.05 7.76 30.16
N LEU A 454 35.74 8.90 30.23
CA LEU A 454 35.13 10.21 29.94
C LEU A 454 34.57 10.29 28.51
N GLU A 455 35.29 9.74 27.52
CA GLU A 455 34.81 9.66 26.13
C GLU A 455 33.53 8.81 26.04
N TRP A 456 33.49 7.65 26.68
CA TRP A 456 32.32 6.77 26.68
C TRP A 456 31.15 7.32 27.48
N GLU A 457 31.38 8.05 28.57
CA GLU A 457 30.35 8.79 29.30
C GLU A 457 29.68 9.82 28.39
N SER A 458 30.48 10.61 27.65
CA SER A 458 29.93 11.56 26.68
C SER A 458 29.13 10.87 25.58
N ARG A 459 29.57 9.71 25.09
CA ARG A 459 28.84 8.93 24.06
C ARG A 459 27.52 8.39 24.58
N VAL A 460 27.50 7.85 25.79
CA VAL A 460 26.27 7.36 26.43
C VAL A 460 25.27 8.50 26.56
N THR A 461 25.69 9.65 27.08
CA THR A 461 24.81 10.83 27.21
C THR A 461 24.28 11.31 25.86
N GLN A 462 25.09 11.25 24.79
CA GLN A 462 24.61 11.58 23.45
C GLN A 462 23.54 10.61 22.95
N TYR A 463 23.78 9.30 23.06
CA TYR A 463 22.83 8.29 22.59
C TYR A 463 21.54 8.24 23.42
N GLU A 464 21.62 8.54 24.71
CA GLU A 464 20.45 8.74 25.56
C GLU A 464 19.57 9.88 25.03
N ARG A 465 20.17 11.05 24.75
CA ARG A 465 19.45 12.19 24.16
C ARG A 465 18.87 11.90 22.79
N ASP A 466 19.59 11.15 21.96
CA ASP A 466 19.09 10.74 20.65
C ASP A 466 17.89 9.77 20.78
N PHE A 467 17.93 8.86 21.75
CA PHE A 467 16.82 7.96 22.08
C PHE A 467 15.59 8.71 22.62
N GLU A 468 15.77 9.67 23.52
CA GLU A 468 14.69 10.53 24.02
C GLU A 468 14.04 11.34 22.89
N ARG A 469 14.87 11.91 22.01
CA ARG A 469 14.40 12.70 20.86
C ARG A 469 13.56 11.85 19.92
N ILE A 470 14.08 10.70 19.46
CA ILE A 470 13.33 9.84 18.54
C ILE A 470 12.05 9.29 19.20
N SER A 471 12.09 8.95 20.49
CA SER A 471 10.89 8.49 21.21
C SER A 471 9.81 9.58 21.23
N THR A 472 10.20 10.83 21.47
CA THR A 472 9.27 11.96 21.44
C THR A 472 8.67 12.17 20.05
N VAL A 473 9.49 12.09 18.99
CA VAL A 473 9.02 12.23 17.60
C VAL A 473 8.09 11.08 17.22
N VAL A 474 8.47 9.83 17.44
CA VAL A 474 7.64 8.65 17.10
C VAL A 474 6.29 8.73 17.81
N ARG A 475 6.26 9.12 19.09
CA ARG A 475 5.01 9.29 19.83
C ARG A 475 4.09 10.31 19.17
N LYS A 476 4.60 11.51 18.87
CA LYS A 476 3.84 12.57 18.20
C LYS A 476 3.34 12.12 16.83
N GLU A 477 4.20 11.46 16.05
CA GLU A 477 3.89 10.99 14.71
C GLU A 477 2.81 9.92 14.69
N VAL A 478 2.85 8.97 15.62
CA VAL A 478 1.82 7.93 15.74
C VAL A 478 0.47 8.56 16.10
N ILE A 479 0.43 9.47 17.08
CA ILE A 479 -0.81 10.16 17.47
C ILE A 479 -1.40 10.94 16.27
N ARG A 480 -0.55 11.68 15.54
CA ARG A 480 -0.96 12.41 14.33
C ARG A 480 -1.51 11.47 13.26
N PHE A 481 -0.76 10.39 12.98
CA PHE A 481 -1.16 9.37 12.01
C PHE A 481 -2.53 8.76 12.32
N GLU A 482 -2.83 8.49 13.60
CA GLU A 482 -4.13 7.91 13.98
C GLU A 482 -5.30 8.87 13.83
N LYS A 483 -5.09 10.14 14.14
CA LYS A 483 -6.08 11.21 13.91
C LYS A 483 -6.36 11.37 12.41
N GLU A 484 -5.31 11.47 11.60
CA GLU A 484 -5.41 11.53 10.15
C GLU A 484 -6.10 10.28 9.57
N LYS A 485 -5.67 9.08 10.00
CA LYS A 485 -6.27 7.80 9.61
C LYS A 485 -7.76 7.75 9.90
N SER A 486 -8.16 8.08 11.11
CA SER A 486 -9.57 8.01 11.53
C SER A 486 -10.44 8.97 10.73
N LYS A 487 -9.94 10.20 10.50
CA LYS A 487 -10.62 11.20 9.65
C LYS A 487 -10.73 10.72 8.20
N ASP A 488 -9.65 10.20 7.63
CA ASP A 488 -9.61 9.75 6.24
C ASP A 488 -10.52 8.55 5.99
N PHE A 489 -10.46 7.53 6.85
CA PHE A 489 -11.34 6.36 6.79
C PHE A 489 -12.81 6.75 6.89
N LYS A 490 -13.15 7.61 7.86
CA LYS A 490 -14.53 8.09 8.01
C LYS A 490 -15.04 8.73 6.71
N ASN A 491 -14.26 9.65 6.14
CA ASN A 491 -14.65 10.36 4.93
C ASN A 491 -14.80 9.41 3.72
N HIS A 492 -13.85 8.50 3.53
CA HIS A 492 -13.88 7.55 2.42
C HIS A 492 -15.00 6.51 2.56
N VAL A 493 -15.24 6.01 3.77
CA VAL A 493 -16.32 5.03 4.02
C VAL A 493 -17.69 5.69 3.83
N ILE A 494 -17.89 6.93 4.30
CA ILE A 494 -19.14 7.66 4.04
C ILE A 494 -19.37 7.79 2.53
N LYS A 495 -18.37 8.28 1.80
CA LYS A 495 -18.44 8.42 0.35
C LYS A 495 -18.73 7.08 -0.33
N TYR A 496 -18.09 6.01 0.11
CA TYR A 496 -18.33 4.67 -0.42
C TYR A 496 -19.78 4.20 -0.19
N LEU A 497 -20.31 4.35 1.02
CA LEU A 497 -21.70 4.00 1.35
C LEU A 497 -22.71 4.83 0.55
N GLU A 498 -22.43 6.11 0.32
CA GLU A 498 -23.24 6.98 -0.55
C GLU A 498 -23.25 6.47 -1.99
N THR A 499 -22.11 6.02 -2.54
CA THR A 499 -22.06 5.41 -3.88
C THR A 499 -22.87 4.12 -3.95
N LEU A 500 -22.81 3.27 -2.92
CA LEU A 500 -23.62 2.05 -2.87
C LEU A 500 -25.13 2.36 -2.83
N LEU A 501 -25.54 3.32 -2.00
CA LEU A 501 -26.94 3.76 -1.92
C LEU A 501 -27.44 4.28 -3.27
N TYR A 502 -26.65 5.14 -3.92
CA TYR A 502 -26.97 5.67 -5.24
C TYR A 502 -27.17 4.55 -6.26
N SER A 503 -26.27 3.55 -6.29
CA SER A 503 -26.40 2.43 -7.21
C SER A 503 -27.66 1.61 -6.95
N GLN A 504 -27.97 1.30 -5.69
CA GLN A 504 -29.20 0.55 -5.37
C GLN A 504 -30.47 1.32 -5.79
N GLN A 505 -30.47 2.64 -5.67
CA GLN A 505 -31.57 3.49 -6.15
C GLN A 505 -31.72 3.45 -7.68
N GLN A 506 -30.62 3.47 -8.43
CA GLN A 506 -30.67 3.32 -9.89
C GLN A 506 -31.17 1.94 -10.31
N LEU A 507 -30.70 0.88 -9.64
CA LEU A 507 -31.14 -0.49 -9.91
C LEU A 507 -32.66 -0.65 -9.72
N ALA A 508 -33.20 -0.15 -8.61
CA ALA A 508 -34.65 -0.16 -8.35
C ALA A 508 -35.41 0.59 -9.44
N LYS A 509 -34.94 1.78 -9.81
CA LYS A 509 -35.55 2.60 -10.88
C LYS A 509 -35.56 1.87 -12.23
N TYR A 510 -34.50 1.13 -12.58
CA TYR A 510 -34.45 0.38 -13.84
C TYR A 510 -35.47 -0.75 -13.87
N TRP A 511 -35.61 -1.50 -12.77
CA TRP A 511 -36.61 -2.56 -12.66
C TRP A 511 -38.04 -2.04 -12.61
N GLU A 512 -38.29 -0.94 -11.90
CA GLU A 512 -39.61 -0.29 -11.86
C GLU A 512 -40.05 0.20 -13.25
N ALA A 513 -39.12 0.72 -14.04
CA ALA A 513 -39.37 1.15 -15.42
C ALA A 513 -39.68 -0.03 -16.35
N PHE A 514 -39.11 -1.22 -16.10
CA PHE A 514 -39.37 -2.43 -16.88
C PHE A 514 -40.71 -3.10 -16.57
N LEU A 515 -41.18 -2.99 -15.31
CA LEU A 515 -42.36 -3.71 -14.82
C LEU A 515 -43.63 -3.59 -15.69
N PRO A 516 -43.98 -2.44 -16.29
CA PRO A 516 -45.13 -2.32 -17.18
C PRO A 516 -45.02 -3.20 -18.44
N GLU A 517 -43.83 -3.32 -19.03
CA GLU A 517 -43.60 -4.14 -20.24
C GLU A 517 -43.74 -5.62 -19.92
N ALA A 518 -43.22 -6.07 -18.77
CA ALA A 518 -43.43 -7.43 -18.29
C ALA A 518 -44.91 -7.76 -18.06
N LYS A 519 -45.69 -6.79 -17.55
CA LYS A 519 -47.14 -6.94 -17.36
C LYS A 519 -47.93 -6.96 -18.68
N ALA A 520 -47.37 -6.44 -19.77
CA ALA A 520 -48.03 -6.42 -21.08
C ALA A 520 -47.90 -7.76 -21.84
N ILE A 521 -47.14 -8.73 -21.33
CA ILE A 521 -46.99 -10.07 -21.94
C ILE A 521 -48.22 -10.95 -21.65
N SER A 522 -48.88 -10.76 -20.50
CA SER A 522 -50.12 -11.47 -20.12
C SER A 522 -51.34 -10.89 -20.82
#